data_AF-A0A661WUD1-F1
#
_entry.id   AF-A0A661WUD1-F1
#
_cell.length_a   1.000
_cell.length_b   1.000
_cell.length_c   1.000
_cell.angle_alpha   90.00
_cell.angle_beta   90.00
_cell.angle_gamma   90.00
#
_symmetry.space_group_name_H-M   'P 1'
#
loop_
_entity.id
_entity.type
_entity.pdbx_description
1 polymer ?
#
loop_
_entity_poly.entity_id
_entity_poly.type
_entity_poly.pdbx_seq_one_letter_code
_entity_poly.pdbx_strand_id
1 'polypeptide(L)'
;MKNNLKINMFGQSFELIGENEDINLVAKSSQLKNWLERMDKRFIIKKILVQAVDRRYDGGLLFAKLHADVIDHNGNLMHGALFMRGDAVAMLIILKSKDEKWVVLTSQPRFPVGVYESIEIPAGMMDDKGDFVSTAAKEIEEEVGIKVNANQLIYLNEFFASCGGCDESIKMYFCEIEMPKEKIEKLHGKITGAEHENEKLRVIIVPFDELPKHTRDPKSLLAYCQYKGMI
;
A
#
# COMPACT_ATOMS: atom_id res chain seq x y z
N MET A 1 31.90 4.26 -1.56
CA MET A 1 32.57 4.86 -0.36
C MET A 1 31.42 5.29 0.54
N LYS A 2 31.36 4.79 1.78
CA LYS A 2 30.24 5.14 2.68
C LYS A 2 30.28 6.63 2.99
N ASN A 3 29.26 7.34 2.52
CA ASN A 3 29.05 8.76 2.78
C ASN A 3 27.99 8.93 3.87
N ASN A 4 27.94 10.13 4.45
CA ASN A 4 26.91 10.53 5.39
C ASN A 4 26.14 11.75 4.86
N LEU A 5 24.85 11.79 5.15
CA LEU A 5 23.97 12.92 4.90
C LEU A 5 23.21 13.24 6.18
N LYS A 6 23.23 14.49 6.61
CA LYS A 6 22.50 14.93 7.80
C LYS A 6 21.04 15.20 7.45
N ILE A 7 20.12 14.52 8.12
CA ILE A 7 18.68 14.74 7.99
C ILE A 7 18.20 15.59 9.18
N ASN A 8 17.40 16.61 8.90
CA ASN A 8 16.72 17.44 9.92
C ASN A 8 15.28 17.68 9.45
N MET A 9 14.35 16.82 9.85
CA MET A 9 12.96 16.83 9.36
C MET A 9 12.02 16.38 10.46
N PHE A 10 10.83 16.99 10.55
CA PHE A 10 9.77 16.60 11.50
C PHE A 10 10.21 16.45 12.96
N GLY A 11 11.20 17.25 13.39
CA GLY A 11 11.74 17.20 14.75
C GLY A 11 12.78 16.09 15.00
N GLN A 12 13.11 15.29 14.00
CA GLN A 12 14.19 14.30 14.03
C GLN A 12 15.48 14.89 13.44
N SER A 13 16.62 14.55 14.03
CA SER A 13 17.96 14.92 13.54
C SER A 13 18.91 13.73 13.66
N PHE A 14 19.39 13.22 12.54
CA PHE A 14 20.23 12.01 12.49
C PHE A 14 21.12 11.98 11.24
N GLU A 15 22.10 11.08 11.25
CA GLU A 15 22.93 10.79 10.07
C GLU A 15 22.35 9.62 9.27
N LEU A 16 22.14 9.83 7.98
CA LEU A 16 21.86 8.77 7.01
C LEU A 16 23.17 8.35 6.35
N ILE A 17 23.52 7.07 6.44
CA ILE A 17 24.83 6.54 6.03
C ILE A 17 24.63 5.42 5.02
N GLY A 18 25.45 5.38 3.97
CA GLY A 18 25.34 4.38 2.90
C GLY A 18 26.15 4.78 1.67
N GLU A 19 25.88 4.15 0.53
CA GLU A 19 26.40 4.61 -0.76
C GLU A 19 25.73 5.93 -1.17
N ASN A 20 26.48 6.81 -1.85
CA ASN A 20 26.06 8.21 -2.06
C ASN A 20 24.70 8.32 -2.77
N GLU A 21 24.50 7.53 -3.82
CA GLU A 21 23.29 7.60 -4.63
C GLU A 21 22.07 7.08 -3.85
N ASP A 22 22.27 6.10 -2.98
CA ASP A 22 21.22 5.45 -2.21
C ASP A 22 20.76 6.33 -1.04
N ILE A 23 21.70 6.94 -0.31
CA ILE A 23 21.33 7.89 0.75
C ILE A 23 20.61 9.11 0.16
N ASN A 24 21.01 9.58 -1.01
CA ASN A 24 20.35 10.70 -1.68
C ASN A 24 18.95 10.32 -2.18
N LEU A 25 18.77 9.09 -2.65
CA LEU A 25 17.46 8.57 -3.05
C LEU A 25 16.51 8.48 -1.85
N VAL A 26 16.95 7.82 -0.78
CA VAL A 26 16.15 7.65 0.46
C VAL A 26 15.84 9.00 1.10
N ALA A 27 16.80 9.92 1.16
CA ALA A 27 16.58 11.25 1.75
C ALA A 27 15.53 12.10 1.02
N LYS A 28 15.33 11.88 -0.29
CA LYS A 28 14.37 12.64 -1.10
C LYS A 28 12.99 12.00 -1.18
N SER A 29 12.87 10.73 -0.80
CA SER A 29 11.67 9.91 -1.00
C SER A 29 10.49 10.39 -0.16
N SER A 30 9.26 10.18 -0.66
CA SER A 30 8.04 10.39 0.14
C SER A 30 7.95 9.40 1.30
N GLN A 31 8.43 8.16 1.11
CA GLN A 31 8.40 7.12 2.12
C GLN A 31 9.14 7.54 3.41
N LEU A 32 10.36 8.09 3.29
CA LEU A 32 11.09 8.59 4.45
C LEU A 32 10.36 9.76 5.11
N LYS A 33 9.81 10.69 4.31
CA LYS A 33 9.09 11.86 4.81
C LYS A 33 7.84 11.47 5.59
N ASN A 34 6.98 10.64 5.00
CA ASN A 34 5.74 10.19 5.60
C ASN A 34 6.00 9.37 6.88
N TRP A 35 7.04 8.52 6.86
CA TRP A 35 7.44 7.75 8.03
C TRP A 35 7.92 8.63 9.20
N LEU A 36 8.72 9.66 8.91
CA LEU A 36 9.17 10.61 9.92
C LEU A 36 8.05 11.54 10.40
N GLU A 37 7.14 11.94 9.52
CA GLU A 37 6.00 12.80 9.88
C GLU A 37 5.06 12.12 10.88
N ARG A 38 4.77 10.82 10.69
CA ARG A 38 3.93 10.03 11.61
C ARG A 38 4.66 9.53 12.85
N MET A 39 5.98 9.75 12.95
CA MET A 39 6.80 9.18 14.02
C MET A 39 6.46 9.78 15.39
N ASP A 40 6.24 8.90 16.38
CA ASP A 40 6.12 9.32 17.77
C ASP A 40 7.44 9.94 18.26
N LYS A 41 7.36 11.11 18.89
CA LYS A 41 8.53 11.89 19.35
C LYS A 41 9.35 11.18 20.43
N ARG A 42 8.84 10.11 21.04
CA ARG A 42 9.58 9.26 21.99
C ARG A 42 10.66 8.42 21.31
N PHE A 43 10.58 8.21 20.00
CA PHE A 43 11.67 7.61 19.24
C PHE A 43 12.74 8.66 18.95
N ILE A 44 13.98 8.36 19.34
CA ILE A 44 15.13 9.22 19.08
C ILE A 44 16.08 8.45 18.16
N ILE A 45 16.09 8.83 16.88
CA ILE A 45 17.00 8.26 15.90
C ILE A 45 18.38 8.91 16.07
N LYS A 46 19.43 8.10 16.20
CA LYS A 46 20.82 8.59 16.20
C LYS A 46 21.41 8.52 14.80
N LYS A 47 21.13 7.43 14.10
CA LYS A 47 21.70 7.12 12.80
C LYS A 47 20.82 6.12 12.06
N ILE A 48 20.84 6.18 10.74
CA ILE A 48 20.26 5.16 9.87
C ILE A 48 21.29 4.72 8.85
N LEU A 49 21.53 3.42 8.76
CA LEU A 49 22.30 2.78 7.70
C LEU A 49 21.35 2.34 6.58
N VAL A 50 21.56 2.87 5.37
CA VAL A 50 20.95 2.34 4.14
C VAL A 50 21.76 1.12 3.71
N GLN A 51 21.13 -0.05 3.76
CA GLN A 51 21.79 -1.33 3.44
C GLN A 51 21.60 -1.72 1.97
N ALA A 52 20.42 -1.46 1.41
CA ALA A 52 20.07 -1.72 0.02
C ALA A 52 18.88 -0.86 -0.39
N VAL A 53 18.78 -0.56 -1.69
CA VAL A 53 17.62 0.11 -2.29
C VAL A 53 17.21 -0.58 -3.59
N ASP A 54 15.92 -0.61 -3.84
CA ASP A 54 15.33 -0.94 -5.14
C ASP A 54 14.73 0.33 -5.74
N ARG A 55 14.77 0.45 -7.07
CA ARG A 55 14.32 1.63 -7.81
C ARG A 55 13.12 1.30 -8.68
N ARG A 56 12.19 2.25 -8.77
CA ARG A 56 11.13 2.25 -9.77
C ARG A 56 11.73 2.54 -11.15
N TYR A 57 10.94 2.29 -12.20
CA TYR A 57 11.35 2.57 -13.58
C TYR A 57 11.68 4.07 -13.82
N ASP A 58 10.99 4.97 -13.11
CA ASP A 58 11.23 6.43 -13.16
C ASP A 58 12.47 6.87 -12.36
N GLY A 59 13.20 5.93 -11.74
CA GLY A 59 14.38 6.19 -10.91
C GLY A 59 14.06 6.56 -9.46
N GLY A 60 12.77 6.67 -9.09
CA GLY A 60 12.33 6.91 -7.73
C GLY A 60 12.57 5.71 -6.80
N LEU A 61 12.44 5.93 -5.49
CA LEU A 61 12.59 4.85 -4.51
C LEU A 61 11.41 3.87 -4.62
N LEU A 62 11.71 2.59 -4.87
CA LEU A 62 10.74 1.52 -4.72
C LEU A 62 10.78 1.01 -3.29
N PHE A 63 11.90 0.39 -2.87
CA PHE A 63 12.08 -0.15 -1.52
C PHE A 63 13.45 0.24 -0.96
N ALA A 64 13.58 0.28 0.37
CA ALA A 64 14.88 0.32 1.03
C ALA A 64 14.95 -0.61 2.24
N LYS A 65 16.08 -1.30 2.39
CA LYS A 65 16.44 -2.00 3.62
C LYS A 65 17.30 -1.10 4.47
N LEU A 66 16.83 -0.79 5.67
CA LEU A 66 17.45 0.16 6.59
C LEU A 66 17.76 -0.52 7.93
N HIS A 67 18.78 0.00 8.62
CA HIS A 67 19.04 -0.32 10.02
C HIS A 67 19.29 0.96 10.81
N ALA A 68 18.43 1.27 11.76
CA ALA A 68 18.51 2.45 12.60
C ALA A 68 19.19 2.16 13.95
N ASP A 69 20.04 3.07 14.39
CA ASP A 69 20.42 3.16 15.80
C ASP A 69 19.38 4.06 16.47
N VAL A 70 18.45 3.45 17.21
CA VAL A 70 17.29 4.11 17.81
C VAL A 70 17.20 3.81 19.30
N ILE A 71 16.88 4.84 20.07
CA ILE A 71 16.58 4.75 21.50
C ILE A 71 15.19 5.33 21.81
N ASP A 72 14.60 4.91 22.91
CA ASP A 72 13.43 5.58 23.48
C ASP A 72 13.82 6.86 24.27
N HIS A 73 12.84 7.60 24.74
CA HIS A 73 13.02 8.80 25.57
C HIS A 73 13.73 8.56 26.92
N ASN A 74 13.84 7.32 27.36
CA ASN A 74 14.58 6.92 28.57
C ASN A 74 16.01 6.47 28.26
N GLY A 75 16.40 6.43 26.99
CA GLY A 75 17.72 5.99 26.54
C GLY A 75 17.85 4.49 26.30
N ASN A 76 16.76 3.72 26.34
CA ASN A 76 16.79 2.28 26.07
C ASN A 76 16.95 2.02 24.58
N LEU A 77 17.83 1.09 24.22
CA LEU A 77 18.01 0.63 22.84
C LEU A 77 16.76 -0.08 22.33
N MET A 78 16.40 0.18 21.07
CA MET A 78 15.29 -0.47 20.38
C MET A 78 15.79 -1.22 19.13
N HIS A 79 15.00 -2.18 18.67
CA HIS A 79 15.27 -2.86 17.40
C HIS A 79 15.14 -1.88 16.23
N GLY A 80 16.16 -1.83 15.38
CA GLY A 80 16.27 -0.82 14.34
C GLY A 80 16.07 -1.30 12.90
N ALA A 81 15.80 -2.59 12.67
CA ALA A 81 15.64 -3.06 11.30
C ALA A 81 14.32 -2.56 10.70
N LEU A 82 14.39 -2.02 9.49
CA LEU A 82 13.26 -1.42 8.80
C LEU A 82 13.31 -1.73 7.31
N PHE A 83 12.26 -2.34 6.79
CA PHE A 83 11.94 -2.42 5.38
C PHE A 83 11.03 -1.26 5.01
N MET A 84 11.61 -0.24 4.38
CA MET A 84 10.91 0.95 3.91
C MET A 84 10.28 0.64 2.56
N ARG A 85 8.96 0.50 2.58
CA ARG A 85 8.11 0.23 1.44
C ARG A 85 7.27 1.45 1.06
N GLY A 86 6.82 2.23 2.05
CA GLY A 86 5.88 3.32 1.86
C GLY A 86 4.42 2.92 1.96
N ASP A 87 3.56 3.93 1.91
CA ASP A 87 2.12 3.80 2.11
C ASP A 87 1.40 3.28 0.85
N ALA A 88 0.23 2.69 1.03
CA ALA A 88 -0.59 2.13 -0.04
C ALA A 88 -2.09 2.39 0.19
N VAL A 89 -2.89 2.14 -0.84
CA VAL A 89 -4.36 2.18 -0.81
C VAL A 89 -4.94 0.82 -1.17
N ALA A 90 -6.13 0.52 -0.65
CA ALA A 90 -6.91 -0.66 -1.01
C ALA A 90 -8.40 -0.33 -1.13
N MET A 91 -9.09 -0.95 -2.07
CA MET A 91 -10.43 -0.55 -2.47
C MET A 91 -11.41 -1.73 -2.42
N LEU A 92 -12.36 -1.70 -1.47
CA LEU A 92 -13.51 -2.60 -1.47
C LEU A 92 -14.57 -2.07 -2.44
N ILE A 93 -14.66 -2.70 -3.61
CA ILE A 93 -15.62 -2.29 -4.65
C ILE A 93 -16.81 -3.25 -4.62
N ILE A 94 -17.99 -2.73 -4.30
CA ILE A 94 -19.23 -3.50 -4.28
C ILE A 94 -20.04 -3.16 -5.52
N LEU A 95 -20.34 -4.16 -6.33
CA LEU A 95 -21.20 -4.04 -7.50
C LEU A 95 -22.63 -4.44 -7.12
N LYS A 96 -23.61 -3.61 -7.48
CA LYS A 96 -25.03 -3.84 -7.19
C LYS A 96 -25.84 -3.97 -8.47
N SER A 97 -26.73 -4.95 -8.50
CA SER A 97 -27.78 -5.06 -9.51
C SER A 97 -29.05 -5.56 -8.82
N LYS A 98 -30.06 -4.69 -8.68
CA LYS A 98 -31.25 -4.97 -7.86
C LYS A 98 -30.83 -5.30 -6.41
N ASP A 99 -31.34 -6.40 -5.84
CA ASP A 99 -31.06 -6.84 -4.48
C ASP A 99 -29.79 -7.70 -4.34
N GLU A 100 -29.08 -7.97 -5.45
CA GLU A 100 -27.86 -8.77 -5.46
C GLU A 100 -26.61 -7.87 -5.32
N LYS A 101 -25.64 -8.32 -4.51
CA LYS A 101 -24.34 -7.67 -4.30
C LYS A 101 -23.19 -8.61 -4.65
N TRP A 102 -22.22 -8.09 -5.39
CA TRP A 102 -20.95 -8.75 -5.68
C TRP A 102 -19.79 -7.88 -5.22
N VAL A 103 -18.64 -8.50 -5.02
CA VAL A 103 -17.38 -7.80 -4.75
C VAL A 103 -16.40 -8.02 -5.90
N VAL A 104 -15.63 -6.99 -6.19
CA VAL A 104 -14.49 -7.08 -7.11
C VAL A 104 -13.25 -7.49 -6.32
N LEU A 105 -12.60 -8.55 -6.80
CA LEU A 105 -11.29 -9.01 -6.36
C LEU A 105 -10.36 -9.07 -7.58
N THR A 106 -9.06 -9.16 -7.34
CA THR A 106 -8.03 -9.39 -8.35
C THR A 106 -7.24 -10.64 -7.97
N SER A 107 -6.75 -11.38 -8.97
CA SER A 107 -5.81 -12.49 -8.79
C SER A 107 -4.48 -12.13 -9.42
N GLN A 108 -3.42 -12.15 -8.61
CA GLN A 108 -2.08 -11.73 -9.01
C GLN A 108 -0.97 -12.55 -8.32
N PRO A 109 0.21 -12.70 -8.94
CA PRO A 109 1.36 -13.33 -8.30
C PRO A 109 1.94 -12.48 -7.16
N ARG A 110 2.10 -13.09 -6.00
CA ARG A 110 2.81 -12.54 -4.84
C ARG A 110 4.03 -13.41 -4.54
N PHE A 111 5.09 -13.23 -5.33
CA PHE A 111 6.37 -13.92 -5.13
C PHE A 111 6.92 -13.85 -3.69
N PRO A 112 6.87 -12.70 -2.97
CA PRO A 112 7.42 -12.60 -1.61
C PRO A 112 6.79 -13.55 -0.58
N VAL A 113 5.55 -13.98 -0.79
CA VAL A 113 4.84 -14.94 0.08
C VAL A 113 4.68 -16.33 -0.57
N GLY A 114 5.29 -16.54 -1.75
CA GLY A 114 5.25 -17.82 -2.46
C GLY A 114 3.87 -18.21 -3.00
N VAL A 115 2.98 -17.24 -3.23
CA VAL A 115 1.61 -17.48 -3.73
C VAL A 115 1.50 -16.95 -5.15
N TYR A 116 1.14 -17.81 -6.10
CA TYR A 116 1.05 -17.43 -7.52
C TYR A 116 -0.30 -16.82 -7.90
N GLU A 117 -1.39 -17.27 -7.28
CA GLU A 117 -2.74 -16.74 -7.47
C GLU A 117 -3.25 -16.21 -6.13
N SER A 118 -2.77 -15.04 -5.75
CA SER A 118 -3.25 -14.36 -4.54
C SER A 118 -4.51 -13.58 -4.89
N ILE A 119 -5.64 -13.94 -4.26
CA ILE A 119 -6.93 -13.29 -4.46
C ILE A 119 -7.08 -12.17 -3.43
N GLU A 120 -7.21 -10.93 -3.89
CA GLU A 120 -7.13 -9.72 -3.07
C GLU A 120 -8.13 -8.67 -3.55
N ILE A 121 -8.51 -7.70 -2.70
CA ILE A 121 -9.14 -6.48 -3.20
C ILE A 121 -8.12 -5.65 -3.99
N PRO A 122 -8.56 -4.90 -5.02
CA PRO A 122 -7.74 -3.91 -5.74
C PRO A 122 -6.94 -3.01 -4.80
N ALA A 123 -5.66 -2.77 -5.11
CA ALA A 123 -4.75 -2.02 -4.23
C ALA A 123 -3.51 -1.53 -4.97
N GLY A 124 -3.01 -0.35 -4.60
CA GLY A 124 -1.83 0.26 -5.23
C GLY A 124 -0.95 1.02 -4.25
N MET A 125 0.32 1.19 -4.60
CA MET A 125 1.26 1.98 -3.81
C MET A 125 1.05 3.47 -4.04
N MET A 126 1.28 4.28 -3.01
CA MET A 126 1.28 5.74 -3.16
C MET A 126 2.51 6.19 -3.95
N ASP A 127 2.30 7.05 -4.94
CA ASP A 127 3.39 7.75 -5.62
C ASP A 127 3.77 9.05 -4.86
N ASP A 128 4.83 9.72 -5.32
CA ASP A 128 5.34 10.93 -4.65
C ASP A 128 4.45 12.18 -4.87
N LYS A 129 3.35 12.09 -5.63
CA LYS A 129 2.60 13.25 -6.16
C LYS A 129 1.09 13.20 -5.96
N GLY A 130 0.52 12.05 -5.65
CA GLY A 130 -0.92 11.81 -5.53
C GLY A 130 -1.43 11.91 -4.09
N ASP A 131 -2.70 12.27 -3.96
CA ASP A 131 -3.44 12.03 -2.72
C ASP A 131 -4.04 10.62 -2.73
N PHE A 132 -4.36 10.09 -1.54
CA PHE A 132 -4.84 8.71 -1.42
C PHE A 132 -6.10 8.42 -2.25
N VAL A 133 -6.98 9.41 -2.41
CA VAL A 133 -8.26 9.20 -3.08
C VAL A 133 -8.08 9.17 -4.60
N SER A 134 -7.22 10.03 -5.14
CA SER A 134 -6.85 10.04 -6.56
C SER A 134 -6.09 8.78 -6.95
N THR A 135 -5.15 8.32 -6.10
CA THR A 135 -4.49 7.03 -6.30
C THR A 135 -5.50 5.89 -6.31
N ALA A 136 -6.38 5.80 -5.32
CA ALA A 136 -7.41 4.75 -5.28
C ALA A 136 -8.32 4.77 -6.52
N ALA A 137 -8.73 5.95 -7.02
CA ALA A 137 -9.54 6.04 -8.23
C ALA A 137 -8.78 5.60 -9.48
N LYS A 138 -7.49 5.95 -9.60
CA LYS A 138 -6.60 5.53 -10.70
C LYS A 138 -6.43 4.01 -10.71
N GLU A 139 -6.15 3.42 -9.55
CA GLU A 139 -5.97 1.98 -9.40
C GLU A 139 -7.24 1.19 -9.76
N ILE A 140 -8.43 1.69 -9.41
CA ILE A 140 -9.69 1.05 -9.84
C ILE A 140 -9.81 1.06 -11.38
N GLU A 141 -9.39 2.13 -12.04
CA GLU A 141 -9.41 2.18 -13.51
C GLU A 141 -8.38 1.21 -14.12
N GLU A 142 -7.16 1.19 -13.59
CA GLU A 142 -6.05 0.37 -14.11
C GLU A 142 -6.24 -1.13 -13.85
N GLU A 143 -6.64 -1.50 -12.62
CA GLU A 143 -6.79 -2.89 -12.21
C GLU A 143 -8.17 -3.47 -12.55
N VAL A 144 -9.24 -2.68 -12.60
CA VAL A 144 -10.61 -3.21 -12.80
C VAL A 144 -11.22 -2.77 -14.13
N GLY A 145 -10.76 -1.66 -14.69
CA GLY A 145 -11.35 -1.06 -15.89
C GLY A 145 -12.67 -0.34 -15.61
N ILE A 146 -12.88 0.12 -14.36
CA ILE A 146 -14.05 0.91 -13.96
C ILE A 146 -13.58 2.33 -13.64
N LYS A 147 -14.27 3.34 -14.18
CA LYS A 147 -14.04 4.72 -13.81
C LYS A 147 -14.89 5.09 -12.60
N VAL A 148 -14.24 5.58 -11.55
CA VAL A 148 -14.91 6.14 -10.37
C VAL A 148 -14.41 7.55 -10.13
N ASN A 149 -15.29 8.42 -9.64
CA ASN A 149 -14.88 9.73 -9.19
C ASN A 149 -14.36 9.63 -7.74
N ALA A 150 -13.38 10.47 -7.41
CA ALA A 150 -12.80 10.54 -6.06
C ALA A 150 -13.86 10.71 -4.95
N ASN A 151 -14.92 11.48 -5.21
CA ASN A 151 -16.00 11.72 -4.25
C ASN A 151 -16.91 10.49 -3.99
N GLN A 152 -16.77 9.41 -4.76
CA GLN A 152 -17.49 8.15 -4.55
C GLN A 152 -16.74 7.20 -3.61
N LEU A 153 -15.47 7.49 -3.32
CA LEU A 153 -14.64 6.69 -2.44
C LEU A 153 -14.84 7.15 -0.99
N ILE A 154 -15.36 6.25 -0.17
CA ILE A 154 -15.58 6.48 1.26
C ILE A 154 -14.46 5.79 2.02
N TYR A 155 -13.76 6.54 2.88
CA TYR A 155 -12.73 5.98 3.74
C TYR A 155 -13.33 4.96 4.72
N LEU A 156 -12.72 3.78 4.80
CA LEU A 156 -13.07 2.74 5.77
C LEU A 156 -12.19 2.86 7.01
N ASN A 157 -10.90 2.59 6.85
CA ASN A 157 -9.93 2.54 7.95
C ASN A 157 -8.51 2.52 7.38
N GLU A 158 -7.51 2.50 8.26
CA GLU A 158 -6.09 2.37 7.93
C GLU A 158 -5.45 1.33 8.85
N PHE A 159 -4.50 0.55 8.33
CA PHE A 159 -3.77 -0.41 9.14
C PHE A 159 -2.32 -0.56 8.67
N PHE A 160 -1.44 -0.97 9.58
CA PHE A 160 -0.05 -1.28 9.27
C PHE A 160 0.11 -2.75 8.88
N ALA A 161 0.81 -3.02 7.78
CA ALA A 161 0.91 -4.36 7.22
C ALA A 161 1.73 -5.33 8.11
N SER A 162 2.86 -4.86 8.64
CA SER A 162 3.75 -5.65 9.51
C SER A 162 4.59 -4.76 10.43
N CYS A 163 4.01 -4.35 11.56
CA CYS A 163 4.56 -3.33 12.47
C CYS A 163 5.96 -3.64 13.03
N GLY A 164 6.42 -4.90 12.98
CA GLY A 164 7.71 -5.30 13.53
C GLY A 164 8.91 -4.92 12.66
N GLY A 165 8.70 -4.58 11.38
CA GLY A 165 9.81 -4.31 10.48
C GLY A 165 9.44 -3.68 9.14
N CYS A 166 8.18 -3.29 8.90
CA CYS A 166 7.77 -2.57 7.70
C CYS A 166 7.06 -1.28 8.08
N ASP A 167 7.32 -0.20 7.34
CA ASP A 167 6.65 1.08 7.54
C ASP A 167 5.28 1.16 6.85
N GLU A 168 4.95 0.20 5.98
CA GLU A 168 3.74 0.22 5.15
C GLU A 168 2.47 0.41 5.98
N SER A 169 1.79 1.52 5.69
CA SER A 169 0.41 1.77 6.08
C SER A 169 -0.50 1.63 4.86
N ILE A 170 -1.62 0.91 5.01
CA ILE A 170 -2.59 0.68 3.95
C ILE A 170 -3.90 1.37 4.33
N LYS A 171 -4.28 2.40 3.55
CA LYS A 171 -5.57 3.07 3.69
C LYS A 171 -6.63 2.37 2.86
N MET A 172 -7.70 1.95 3.49
CA MET A 172 -8.80 1.25 2.87
C MET A 172 -9.95 2.21 2.56
N TYR A 173 -10.48 2.10 1.36
CA TYR A 173 -11.67 2.80 0.89
C TYR A 173 -12.72 1.79 0.43
N PHE A 174 -13.97 2.22 0.34
CA PHE A 174 -15.00 1.48 -0.37
C PHE A 174 -15.80 2.37 -1.29
N CYS A 175 -16.40 1.75 -2.30
CA CYS A 175 -17.44 2.37 -3.11
C CYS A 175 -18.47 1.31 -3.51
N GLU A 176 -19.71 1.78 -3.73
CA GLU A 176 -20.78 0.97 -4.26
C GLU A 176 -21.14 1.48 -5.65
N ILE A 177 -21.24 0.56 -6.62
CA ILE A 177 -21.47 0.89 -8.03
C ILE A 177 -22.67 0.09 -8.51
N GLU A 178 -23.73 0.79 -8.90
CA GLU A 178 -24.89 0.17 -9.51
C GLU A 178 -24.66 -0.03 -11.02
N MET A 179 -24.85 -1.25 -11.51
CA MET A 179 -24.74 -1.56 -12.92
C MET A 179 -25.54 -2.83 -13.29
N PRO A 180 -25.96 -3.00 -14.56
CA PRO A 180 -26.65 -4.21 -14.99
C PRO A 180 -25.83 -5.47 -14.74
N LYS A 181 -26.48 -6.55 -14.27
CA LYS A 181 -25.86 -7.87 -14.04
C LYS A 181 -24.99 -8.36 -15.20
N GLU A 182 -25.45 -8.17 -16.43
CA GLU A 182 -24.70 -8.53 -17.64
C GLU A 182 -23.34 -7.81 -17.76
N LYS A 183 -23.23 -6.57 -17.25
CA LYS A 183 -21.94 -5.85 -17.19
C LYS A 183 -21.06 -6.38 -16.08
N ILE A 184 -21.64 -6.73 -14.93
CA ILE A 184 -20.93 -7.35 -13.80
C ILE A 184 -20.29 -8.66 -14.24
N GLU A 185 -21.06 -9.53 -14.88
CA GLU A 185 -20.59 -10.84 -15.37
C GLU A 185 -19.46 -10.71 -16.39
N LYS A 186 -19.50 -9.68 -17.25
CA LYS A 186 -18.44 -9.40 -18.22
C LYS A 186 -17.12 -8.92 -17.60
N LEU A 187 -17.10 -8.48 -16.34
CA LEU A 187 -15.86 -8.10 -15.66
C LEU A 187 -15.08 -9.34 -15.21
N HIS A 188 -15.77 -10.42 -14.85
CA HIS A 188 -15.13 -11.63 -14.35
C HIS A 188 -14.18 -12.22 -15.41
N GLY A 189 -12.95 -12.54 -15.00
CA GLY A 189 -11.93 -13.15 -15.84
C GLY A 189 -11.18 -12.19 -16.77
N LYS A 190 -11.54 -10.89 -16.81
CA LYS A 190 -10.78 -9.89 -17.56
C LYS A 190 -9.33 -9.84 -17.08
N ILE A 191 -8.41 -9.72 -18.03
CA ILE A 191 -7.00 -9.43 -17.74
C ILE A 191 -6.80 -7.93 -17.87
N THR A 192 -6.27 -7.33 -16.81
CA THR A 192 -6.07 -5.89 -16.61
C THR A 192 -4.72 -5.70 -15.90
N GLY A 193 -4.42 -4.47 -15.47
CA GLY A 193 -3.12 -4.09 -14.88
C GLY A 193 -2.35 -3.11 -15.76
N ALA A 194 -1.29 -2.54 -15.19
CA ALA A 194 -0.47 -1.55 -15.85
C ALA A 194 0.64 -2.21 -16.69
N GLU A 195 0.58 -2.06 -18.02
CA GLU A 195 1.60 -2.60 -18.94
C GLU A 195 3.02 -2.10 -18.61
N HIS A 196 3.13 -0.85 -18.14
CA HIS A 196 4.41 -0.22 -17.80
C HIS A 196 5.00 -0.73 -16.46
N GLU A 197 4.19 -1.37 -15.62
CA GLU A 197 4.63 -1.95 -14.34
C GLU A 197 4.86 -3.46 -14.42
N ASN A 198 4.77 -4.03 -15.63
CA ASN A 198 4.80 -5.47 -15.89
C ASN A 198 3.78 -6.23 -15.00
N GLU A 199 2.67 -5.57 -14.69
CA GLU A 199 1.60 -6.10 -13.87
C GLU A 199 0.51 -6.67 -14.76
N LYS A 200 0.17 -7.94 -14.52
CA LYS A 200 -0.96 -8.62 -15.15
C LYS A 200 -1.77 -9.28 -14.07
N LEU A 201 -2.98 -8.80 -13.90
CA LEU A 201 -3.90 -9.34 -12.92
C LEU A 201 -5.21 -9.76 -13.59
N ARG A 202 -5.92 -10.68 -12.94
CA ARG A 202 -7.21 -11.18 -13.40
C ARG A 202 -8.30 -10.69 -12.48
N VAL A 203 -9.33 -10.05 -13.01
CA VAL A 203 -10.51 -9.63 -12.24
C VAL A 203 -11.33 -10.86 -11.85
N ILE A 204 -11.68 -10.97 -10.57
CA ILE A 204 -12.50 -12.03 -9.99
C ILE A 204 -13.73 -11.38 -9.36
N ILE A 205 -14.90 -11.76 -9.84
CA ILE A 205 -16.19 -11.32 -9.27
C ILE A 205 -16.82 -12.48 -8.50
N VAL A 206 -17.17 -12.25 -7.24
CA VAL A 206 -17.86 -13.23 -6.36
C VAL A 206 -19.00 -12.55 -5.60
N PRO A 207 -20.03 -13.30 -5.14
CA PRO A 207 -21.05 -12.73 -4.28
C PRO A 207 -20.41 -12.12 -3.02
N PHE A 208 -20.93 -10.98 -2.56
CA PHE A 208 -20.29 -10.20 -1.50
C PHE A 208 -20.04 -11.00 -0.21
N ASP A 209 -21.04 -11.76 0.26
CA ASP A 209 -20.93 -12.56 1.48
C ASP A 209 -20.00 -13.78 1.34
N GLU A 210 -19.52 -14.07 0.12
CA GLU A 210 -18.55 -15.15 -0.12
C GLU A 210 -17.11 -14.68 -0.08
N LEU A 211 -16.83 -13.36 -0.03
CA LEU A 211 -15.47 -12.81 0.00
C LEU A 211 -14.54 -13.57 0.97
N PRO A 212 -14.92 -13.84 2.25
CA PRO A 212 -14.01 -14.49 3.20
C PRO A 212 -13.64 -15.92 2.84
N LYS A 213 -14.39 -16.58 1.94
CA LYS A 213 -14.09 -17.94 1.45
C LYS A 213 -13.03 -17.94 0.35
N HIS A 214 -12.82 -16.81 -0.32
CA HIS A 214 -11.97 -16.71 -1.50
C HIS A 214 -10.58 -16.13 -1.23
N THR A 215 -10.34 -15.56 -0.04
CA THR A 215 -9.10 -14.83 0.23
C THR A 215 -8.51 -15.14 1.59
N ARG A 216 -7.18 -15.05 1.69
CA ARG A 216 -6.42 -15.04 2.94
C ARG A 216 -5.72 -13.69 3.18
N ASP A 217 -5.98 -12.73 2.30
CA ASP A 217 -5.32 -11.44 2.29
C ASP A 217 -5.92 -10.52 3.37
N PRO A 218 -5.08 -9.95 4.26
CA PRO A 218 -5.55 -9.22 5.42
C PRO A 218 -6.36 -7.97 5.05
N LYS A 219 -5.94 -7.18 4.04
CA LYS A 219 -6.72 -5.98 3.64
C LYS A 219 -8.11 -6.34 3.13
N SER A 220 -8.24 -7.44 2.40
CA SER A 220 -9.53 -7.93 1.91
C SER A 220 -10.48 -8.30 3.05
N LEU A 221 -9.98 -9.08 4.02
CA LEU A 221 -10.77 -9.51 5.18
C LEU A 221 -11.11 -8.34 6.12
N LEU A 222 -10.14 -7.44 6.35
CA LEU A 222 -10.35 -6.25 7.17
C LEU A 222 -11.38 -5.32 6.53
N ALA A 223 -11.27 -5.01 5.24
CA ALA A 223 -12.23 -4.15 4.55
C ALA A 223 -13.65 -4.75 4.59
N TYR A 224 -13.78 -6.07 4.36
CA TYR A 224 -15.06 -6.78 4.49
C TYR A 224 -15.65 -6.62 5.90
N CYS A 225 -14.88 -6.89 6.95
CA CYS A 225 -15.33 -6.77 8.33
C CYS A 225 -15.72 -5.32 8.70
N GLN A 226 -14.92 -4.34 8.27
CA GLN A 226 -15.21 -2.91 8.53
C GLN A 226 -16.50 -2.49 7.85
N TYR A 227 -16.69 -2.82 6.57
CA TYR A 227 -17.94 -2.52 5.86
C TYR A 227 -19.15 -3.21 6.50
N LYS A 228 -19.04 -4.49 6.90
CA LYS A 228 -20.13 -5.20 7.61
C LYS A 228 -20.48 -4.58 8.96
N GLY A 229 -19.54 -3.92 9.63
CA GLY A 229 -19.78 -3.21 10.88
C GLY A 229 -20.41 -1.82 10.72
N MET A 230 -20.46 -1.29 9.49
CA MET A 230 -21.11 0.00 9.18
C MET A 230 -22.59 -0.14 8.84
N ILE A 231 -23.04 -1.35 8.44
CA ILE A 231 -24.42 -1.67 8.09
C ILE A 231 -25.18 -2.27 9.27
#